data_AF-A0A183S7P5-F1
#
_entry.id   AF-A0A183S7P5-F1
#
_cell.length_a   1.000
_cell.length_b   1.000
_cell.length_c   1.000
_cell.angle_alpha   90.00
_cell.angle_beta   90.00
_cell.angle_gamma   90.00
#
_symmetry.space_group_name_H-M   'P 1'
#
loop_
_entity.id
_entity.type
_entity.pdbx_description
1 polymer ?
#
loop_
_entity_poly.entity_id
_entity_poly.type
_entity_poly.pdbx_seq_one_letter_code
_entity_poly.pdbx_strand_id
1 'polypeptide(L)'
;MRQKATWVHPRSRHWYLLDNVLVQMRDKQDVLVTKAILSADGWTDHRLVLSKMRLRLPPRRRPQSKRPQGNLNTVLLNMPAHELHFSNELAKRLANLPVTDADVSVEERWCQLRDTIQSAALDVLGHAHCQHQDWFDDNDAAINALLVEKNQLHKAYVDRPTAAKEIAFYRMPGAPIYSRHARFHCPHCSRTFTHRMSLLGHMRLHGNLR
;
A
#
# COMPACT_ATOMS: atom_id res chain seq x y z
N MET A 1 19.66 29.41 -13.08
CA MET A 1 19.70 28.39 -14.16
C MET A 1 18.67 27.30 -13.88
N ARG A 2 17.69 27.07 -14.77
CA ARG A 2 16.73 25.96 -14.63
C ARG A 2 17.40 24.66 -15.13
N GLN A 3 17.67 23.73 -14.23
CA GLN A 3 18.11 22.37 -14.58
C GLN A 3 16.95 21.64 -15.26
N LYS A 4 16.99 21.52 -16.60
CA LYS A 4 15.94 20.84 -17.38
C LYS A 4 16.20 19.35 -17.60
N ALA A 5 17.47 18.94 -17.59
CA ALA A 5 17.82 17.55 -17.79
C ALA A 5 17.58 16.74 -16.52
N THR A 6 17.11 15.52 -16.69
CA THR A 6 16.66 14.65 -15.60
C THR A 6 17.53 13.44 -15.42
N TRP A 7 18.36 13.06 -16.39
CA TRP A 7 19.25 11.90 -16.31
C TRP A 7 20.67 12.25 -16.74
N VAL A 8 21.68 11.65 -16.11
CA VAL A 8 23.10 11.80 -16.47
C VAL A 8 23.71 10.48 -16.90
N HIS A 9 24.26 10.44 -18.11
CA HIS A 9 24.92 9.25 -18.61
C HIS A 9 26.12 8.88 -17.72
N PRO A 10 26.21 7.66 -17.16
CA PRO A 10 27.22 7.31 -16.15
C PRO A 10 28.68 7.46 -16.61
N ARG A 11 28.96 7.14 -17.89
CA ARG A 11 30.31 7.21 -18.48
C ARG A 11 30.67 8.59 -19.02
N SER A 12 29.88 9.10 -19.97
CA SER A 12 30.15 10.39 -20.64
C SER A 12 29.77 11.61 -19.82
N ARG A 13 29.04 11.47 -18.70
CA ARG A 13 28.53 12.56 -17.85
C ARG A 13 27.64 13.58 -18.57
N HIS A 14 27.13 13.22 -19.75
CA HIS A 14 26.19 14.04 -20.51
C HIS A 14 24.79 13.94 -19.92
N TRP A 15 24.09 15.06 -19.86
CA TRP A 15 22.76 15.16 -19.28
C TRP A 15 21.67 15.08 -20.36
N TYR A 16 20.66 14.25 -20.13
CA TYR A 16 19.51 14.05 -21.03
C TYR A 16 18.19 14.28 -20.29
N LEU A 17 17.14 14.61 -21.04
CA LEU A 17 15.77 14.67 -20.54
C LEU A 17 15.09 13.35 -20.90
N LEU A 18 14.90 12.49 -19.90
CA LEU A 18 14.22 11.20 -20.07
C LEU A 18 12.90 11.14 -19.29
N ASP A 19 12.83 11.84 -18.17
CA ASP A 19 11.71 11.79 -17.24
C ASP A 19 10.72 12.92 -17.55
N ASN A 20 9.47 12.57 -17.80
CA ASN A 20 8.42 13.50 -18.21
C ASN A 20 7.20 13.38 -17.30
N VAL A 21 6.53 14.51 -17.08
CA VAL A 21 5.21 14.55 -16.44
C VAL A 21 4.17 14.72 -17.54
N LEU A 22 3.39 13.67 -17.77
CA LEU A 22 2.32 13.67 -18.77
C LEU A 22 1.03 14.20 -18.13
N VAL A 23 0.40 15.16 -18.80
CA VAL A 23 -0.84 15.80 -18.32
C VAL A 23 -1.86 15.79 -19.45
N GLN A 24 -3.13 15.56 -19.12
CA GLN A 24 -4.20 15.63 -20.12
C GLN A 24 -4.31 17.06 -20.66
N MET A 25 -4.62 17.19 -21.96
CA MET A 25 -4.64 18.51 -22.62
C MET A 25 -5.59 19.51 -21.94
N ARG A 26 -6.73 19.03 -21.42
CA ARG A 26 -7.69 19.85 -20.67
C ARG A 26 -7.15 20.39 -19.33
N ASP A 27 -6.22 19.68 -18.70
CA ASP A 27 -5.66 20.02 -17.38
C ASP A 27 -4.32 20.76 -17.49
N LYS A 28 -3.88 21.09 -18.72
CA LYS A 28 -2.61 21.79 -18.97
C LYS A 28 -2.52 23.13 -18.24
N GLN A 29 -3.64 23.85 -18.12
CA GLN A 29 -3.70 25.16 -17.46
C GLN A 29 -3.51 25.06 -15.93
N ASP A 30 -3.72 23.87 -15.35
CA ASP A 30 -3.59 23.64 -13.91
C ASP A 30 -2.15 23.28 -13.50
N VAL A 31 -1.23 23.08 -14.46
CA VAL A 31 0.19 22.86 -14.18
C VAL A 31 0.86 24.19 -13.84
N LEU A 32 1.29 24.35 -12.59
CA LEU A 32 1.88 25.60 -12.09
C LEU A 32 3.39 25.63 -12.27
N VAL A 33 4.10 24.59 -11.83
CA VAL A 33 5.57 24.54 -11.84
C VAL A 33 6.03 23.11 -12.07
N THR A 34 6.84 22.90 -13.11
CA THR A 34 7.60 21.65 -13.29
C THR A 34 9.09 21.96 -13.19
N LYS A 35 9.80 21.27 -12.29
CA LYS A 35 11.24 21.44 -12.12
C LYS A 35 11.91 20.11 -11.82
N ALA A 36 13.10 19.92 -12.37
CA ALA A 36 14.01 18.90 -11.88
C ALA A 36 14.77 19.46 -10.68
N ILE A 37 14.77 18.74 -9.58
CA ILE A 37 15.57 19.03 -8.39
C ILE A 37 16.60 17.93 -8.19
N LEU A 38 17.75 18.30 -7.64
CA LEU A 38 18.70 17.33 -7.12
C LEU A 38 17.98 16.59 -5.98
N SER A 39 17.84 15.28 -6.11
CA SER A 39 17.22 14.47 -5.05
C SER A 39 18.05 14.62 -3.77
N ALA A 40 17.41 14.64 -2.60
CA ALA A 40 18.08 14.84 -1.32
C ALA A 40 18.97 13.65 -0.91
N ASP A 41 18.82 12.51 -1.57
CA ASP A 41 19.36 11.20 -1.18
C ASP A 41 19.55 10.24 -2.38
N GLY A 42 19.37 10.72 -3.61
CA GLY A 42 19.31 9.89 -4.80
C GLY A 42 20.68 9.51 -5.34
N TRP A 43 21.18 8.34 -4.93
CA TRP A 43 22.32 7.63 -5.55
C TRP A 43 22.02 7.13 -6.99
N THR A 44 21.15 7.84 -7.70
CA THR A 44 20.71 7.55 -9.05
C THR A 44 21.37 8.53 -10.01
N ASP A 45 21.44 8.13 -11.26
CA ASP A 45 21.74 8.99 -12.39
C ASP A 45 20.54 9.90 -12.75
N HIS A 46 19.47 9.92 -11.95
CA HIS A 46 18.27 10.72 -12.18
C HIS A 46 18.13 11.89 -11.19
N ARG A 47 17.55 13.00 -11.66
CA ARG A 47 17.01 14.09 -10.84
C ARG A 47 15.54 13.83 -10.58
N LEU A 48 15.10 14.18 -9.37
CA LEU A 48 13.70 14.11 -9.02
C LEU A 48 12.93 15.20 -9.80
N VAL A 49 11.93 14.79 -10.57
CA VAL A 49 11.03 15.71 -11.27
C VAL A 49 9.83 16.01 -10.37
N LEU A 50 9.69 17.27 -9.98
CA LEU A 50 8.55 17.76 -9.22
C LEU A 50 7.65 18.59 -10.11
N SER A 51 6.36 18.25 -10.14
CA SER A 51 5.30 19.04 -10.75
C SER A 51 4.30 19.51 -9.69
N LYS A 52 4.09 20.81 -9.59
CA LYS A 52 3.04 21.42 -8.76
C LYS A 52 1.84 21.69 -9.66
N MET A 53 0.69 21.13 -9.30
CA MET A 53 -0.55 21.25 -10.07
C MET A 53 -1.71 21.71 -9.18
N ARG A 54 -2.68 22.41 -9.77
CA ARG A 54 -3.93 22.85 -9.13
C ARG A 54 -5.10 22.04 -9.67
N LEU A 55 -5.19 20.78 -9.28
CA LEU A 55 -6.29 19.92 -9.72
C LEU A 55 -7.59 20.30 -9.00
N ARG A 56 -8.63 20.62 -9.77
CA ARG A 56 -10.00 20.73 -9.24
C ARG A 56 -10.66 19.37 -9.31
N LEU A 57 -10.61 18.63 -8.22
CA LEU A 57 -11.38 17.40 -8.11
C LEU A 57 -12.84 17.79 -7.84
N PRO A 58 -13.79 17.43 -8.72
CA PRO A 58 -15.20 17.62 -8.40
C PRO A 58 -15.51 16.84 -7.12
N PRO A 59 -16.32 17.41 -6.20
CA PRO A 59 -16.78 16.67 -5.04
C PRO A 59 -17.39 15.37 -5.54
N ARG A 60 -16.91 14.23 -5.03
CA ARG A 60 -17.52 12.93 -5.31
C ARG A 60 -18.98 13.06 -4.88
N ARG A 61 -19.90 13.13 -5.85
CA ARG A 61 -21.34 13.08 -5.56
C ARG A 61 -21.57 11.71 -4.94
N ARG A 62 -21.63 11.67 -3.60
CA ARG A 62 -22.07 10.49 -2.86
C ARG A 62 -23.52 10.30 -3.31
N PRO A 63 -23.89 9.18 -3.93
CA PRO A 63 -25.30 8.91 -4.16
C PRO A 63 -26.00 9.09 -2.81
N GLN A 64 -26.98 9.97 -2.72
CA GLN A 64 -27.84 10.10 -1.53
C GLN A 64 -28.80 8.90 -1.42
N SER A 65 -28.39 7.74 -1.94
CA SER A 65 -29.06 6.50 -1.59
C SER A 65 -28.96 6.33 -0.08
N LYS A 66 -30.00 5.74 0.53
CA LYS A 66 -29.95 5.29 1.91
C LYS A 66 -28.60 4.58 2.12
N ARG A 67 -27.87 4.94 3.19
CA ARG A 67 -26.63 4.26 3.53
C ARG A 67 -26.95 2.75 3.56
N PRO A 68 -26.16 1.90 2.89
CA PRO A 68 -26.30 0.46 3.06
C PRO A 68 -26.23 0.17 4.55
N GLN A 69 -27.21 -0.57 5.08
CA GLN A 69 -27.10 -1.06 6.45
C GLN A 69 -25.84 -1.93 6.52
N GLY A 70 -25.03 -1.76 7.56
CA GLY A 70 -23.82 -2.55 7.73
C GLY A 70 -24.16 -4.05 7.77
N ASN A 71 -23.28 -4.90 7.26
CA ASN A 71 -23.48 -6.35 7.32
C ASN A 71 -23.61 -6.81 8.79
N LEU A 72 -24.38 -7.87 9.02
CA LEU A 72 -24.48 -8.51 10.33
C LEU A 72 -23.13 -9.14 10.72
N ASN A 73 -22.81 -9.14 12.02
CA ASN A 73 -21.59 -9.77 12.52
C ASN A 73 -21.74 -11.29 12.64
N THR A 74 -21.69 -12.00 11.51
CA THR A 74 -21.83 -13.47 11.47
C THR A 74 -20.69 -14.21 12.17
N VAL A 75 -19.55 -13.56 12.42
CA VAL A 75 -18.42 -14.16 13.15
C VAL A 75 -18.81 -14.55 14.58
N LEU A 76 -19.75 -13.82 15.18
CA LEU A 76 -20.24 -14.15 16.53
C LEU A 76 -20.93 -15.51 16.59
N LEU A 77 -21.47 -16.03 15.48
CA LEU A 77 -22.07 -17.36 15.43
C LEU A 77 -21.05 -18.48 15.60
N ASN A 78 -19.75 -18.21 15.43
CA ASN A 78 -18.70 -19.17 15.76
C ASN A 78 -18.56 -19.38 17.29
N MET A 79 -19.21 -18.55 18.11
CA MET A 79 -19.26 -18.68 19.56
C MET A 79 -20.56 -19.38 19.99
N PRO A 80 -20.51 -20.58 20.60
CA PRO A 80 -21.70 -21.35 20.96
C PRO A 80 -22.72 -20.60 21.83
N ALA A 81 -22.24 -19.72 22.70
CA ALA A 81 -23.10 -18.88 23.55
C ALA A 81 -23.95 -17.89 22.73
N HIS A 82 -23.38 -17.29 21.67
CA HIS A 82 -24.11 -16.35 20.82
C HIS A 82 -25.05 -17.08 19.86
N GLU A 83 -24.67 -18.25 19.37
CA GLU A 83 -25.54 -19.12 18.58
C GLU A 83 -26.80 -19.53 19.38
N LEU A 84 -26.61 -20.00 20.62
CA LEU A 84 -27.71 -20.40 21.49
C LEU A 84 -28.61 -19.22 21.84
N HIS A 85 -28.00 -18.06 22.16
CA HIS A 85 -28.74 -16.85 22.46
C HIS A 85 -29.58 -16.39 21.26
N PHE A 86 -29.01 -16.40 20.05
CA PHE A 86 -29.72 -16.06 18.82
C PHE A 86 -30.88 -17.02 18.55
N SER A 87 -30.66 -18.33 18.70
CA SER A 87 -31.70 -19.35 18.51
C SER A 87 -32.89 -19.14 19.44
N ASN A 88 -32.63 -18.91 20.72
CA ASN A 88 -33.68 -18.67 21.72
C ASN A 88 -34.47 -17.38 21.46
N GLU A 89 -33.77 -16.29 21.13
CA GLU A 89 -34.41 -15.01 20.85
C GLU A 89 -35.24 -15.06 19.56
N LEU A 90 -34.75 -15.76 18.53
CA LEU A 90 -35.50 -15.97 17.29
C LEU A 90 -36.77 -16.80 17.54
N ALA A 91 -36.65 -17.93 18.26
CA ALA A 91 -37.80 -18.78 18.59
C ALA A 91 -38.87 -18.00 19.37
N LYS A 92 -38.45 -17.17 20.33
CA LYS A 92 -39.35 -16.29 21.08
C LYS A 92 -40.07 -15.28 20.19
N ARG A 93 -39.39 -14.64 19.24
CA ARG A 93 -40.02 -13.65 18.35
C ARG A 93 -40.96 -14.29 17.34
N LEU A 94 -40.60 -15.45 16.80
CA LEU A 94 -41.46 -16.20 15.89
C LEU A 94 -42.73 -16.72 16.58
N ALA A 95 -42.65 -17.11 17.86
CA ALA A 95 -43.82 -17.54 18.63
C ALA A 95 -44.82 -16.39 18.90
N ASN A 96 -44.35 -15.14 18.90
CA ASN A 96 -45.17 -13.94 19.10
C ASN A 96 -45.58 -13.27 17.78
N LEU A 97 -45.29 -13.90 16.63
CA LEU A 97 -45.68 -13.35 15.33
C LEU A 97 -47.21 -13.42 15.20
N PRO A 98 -47.91 -12.30 14.93
CA PRO A 98 -49.35 -12.32 14.78
C PRO A 98 -49.75 -13.27 13.64
N VAL A 99 -50.50 -14.32 13.97
CA VAL A 99 -51.23 -15.13 12.99
C VAL A 99 -52.48 -14.33 12.64
N THR A 100 -52.36 -13.28 11.84
CA THR A 100 -53.52 -12.46 11.47
C THR A 100 -54.08 -12.86 10.12
N ASP A 101 -55.34 -13.31 10.21
CA ASP A 101 -56.49 -13.21 9.31
C ASP A 101 -56.35 -13.38 7.79
N ALA A 102 -57.41 -13.93 7.22
CA ALA A 102 -57.56 -14.34 5.82
C ALA A 102 -57.44 -13.22 4.76
N ASP A 103 -56.98 -12.02 5.13
CA ASP A 103 -56.96 -10.81 4.30
C ASP A 103 -55.55 -10.21 4.10
N VAL A 104 -54.50 -10.79 4.69
CA VAL A 104 -53.10 -10.34 4.55
C VAL A 104 -52.43 -11.02 3.35
N SER A 105 -51.94 -10.24 2.40
CA SER A 105 -51.19 -10.73 1.22
C SER A 105 -49.97 -11.56 1.62
N VAL A 106 -49.66 -12.59 0.82
CA VAL A 106 -48.45 -13.43 0.99
C VAL A 106 -47.18 -12.59 1.08
N GLU A 107 -47.12 -11.49 0.33
CA GLU A 107 -45.96 -10.58 0.31
C GLU A 107 -45.78 -9.85 1.65
N GLU A 108 -46.88 -9.45 2.27
CA GLU A 108 -46.89 -8.79 3.58
C GLU A 108 -46.41 -9.78 4.66
N ARG A 109 -46.90 -11.03 4.62
CA ARG A 109 -46.48 -12.10 5.54
C ARG A 109 -44.99 -12.44 5.39
N TRP A 110 -44.49 -12.45 4.16
CA TRP A 110 -43.07 -12.64 3.90
C TRP A 110 -42.23 -11.47 4.42
N CYS A 111 -42.69 -10.23 4.25
CA CYS A 111 -42.03 -9.05 4.79
C CYS A 111 -41.97 -9.09 6.33
N GLN A 112 -43.07 -9.45 7.00
CA GLN A 112 -43.11 -9.59 8.46
C GLN A 112 -42.11 -10.64 8.97
N LEU A 113 -42.04 -11.81 8.32
CA LEU A 113 -41.08 -12.86 8.67
C LEU A 113 -39.64 -12.37 8.48
N ARG A 114 -39.34 -11.78 7.32
CA ARG A 114 -38.01 -11.24 7.01
C ARG A 114 -37.59 -10.20 8.04
N ASP A 115 -38.46 -9.24 8.35
CA ASP A 115 -38.15 -8.12 9.24
C ASP A 115 -38.00 -8.61 10.70
N THR A 116 -38.74 -9.65 11.08
CA THR A 116 -38.58 -10.32 12.38
C THR A 116 -37.23 -11.04 12.48
N ILE A 117 -36.83 -11.79 11.46
CA ILE A 117 -35.52 -12.45 11.41
C ILE A 117 -34.39 -11.42 11.42
N GLN A 118 -34.51 -10.36 10.61
CA GLN A 118 -33.49 -9.31 10.51
C GLN A 118 -33.36 -8.52 11.81
N SER A 119 -34.47 -8.14 12.46
CA SER A 119 -34.42 -7.46 13.76
C SER A 119 -33.85 -8.34 14.86
N ALA A 120 -34.20 -9.63 14.91
CA ALA A 120 -33.63 -10.58 15.85
C ALA A 120 -32.10 -10.71 15.68
N ALA A 121 -31.67 -10.81 14.42
CA ALA A 121 -30.25 -10.92 14.09
C ALA A 121 -29.49 -9.63 14.41
N LEU A 122 -30.09 -8.46 14.15
CA LEU A 122 -29.50 -7.17 14.51
C LEU A 122 -29.36 -6.98 16.02
N ASP A 123 -30.38 -7.37 16.79
CA ASP A 123 -30.36 -7.20 18.26
C ASP A 123 -29.34 -8.12 18.93
N VAL A 124 -29.12 -9.33 18.40
CA VAL A 124 -28.19 -10.30 18.99
C VAL A 124 -26.77 -10.19 18.43
N LEU A 125 -26.62 -10.06 17.11
CA LEU A 125 -25.32 -10.09 16.45
C LEU A 125 -24.76 -8.67 16.22
N GLY A 126 -25.61 -7.67 16.11
CA GLY A 126 -25.21 -6.32 15.74
C GLY A 126 -24.58 -6.22 14.35
N HIS A 127 -24.05 -5.05 14.05
CA HIS A 127 -23.32 -4.80 12.80
C HIS A 127 -21.85 -5.20 12.92
N ALA A 128 -21.32 -5.80 11.87
CA ALA A 128 -19.89 -6.02 11.73
C ALA A 128 -19.17 -4.66 11.69
N HIS A 129 -18.17 -4.49 12.55
CA HIS A 129 -17.29 -3.34 12.47
C HIS A 129 -16.29 -3.57 11.34
N CYS A 130 -16.22 -2.65 10.37
CA CYS A 130 -15.14 -2.65 9.39
C CYS A 130 -13.83 -2.28 10.09
N GLN A 131 -13.06 -3.29 10.52
CA GLN A 131 -11.64 -3.07 10.77
C GLN A 131 -10.95 -3.03 9.41
N HIS A 132 -10.55 -1.83 9.00
CA HIS A 132 -9.63 -1.67 7.88
C HIS A 132 -8.24 -2.06 8.41
N GLN A 133 -7.95 -3.35 8.46
CA GLN A 133 -6.55 -3.77 8.44
C GLN A 133 -6.04 -3.34 7.07
N ASP A 134 -5.32 -2.23 7.02
CA ASP A 134 -4.62 -1.86 5.80
C ASP A 134 -3.55 -2.94 5.57
N TRP A 135 -3.40 -3.41 4.34
CA TRP A 135 -2.46 -4.47 3.98
C TRP A 135 -1.02 -4.15 4.42
N PHE A 136 -0.74 -2.88 4.70
CA PHE A 136 0.55 -2.38 5.16
C PHE A 136 0.79 -2.53 6.68
N ASP A 137 -0.26 -2.64 7.50
CA ASP A 137 -0.15 -2.64 8.97
C ASP A 137 0.71 -3.80 9.50
N ASP A 138 0.62 -4.99 8.90
CA ASP A 138 1.39 -6.17 9.32
C ASP A 138 2.91 -6.00 9.11
N ASN A 139 3.32 -5.12 8.20
CA ASN A 139 4.73 -4.90 7.86
C ASN A 139 5.28 -3.58 8.44
N ASP A 140 4.42 -2.74 9.02
CA ASP A 140 4.79 -1.40 9.46
C ASP A 140 5.92 -1.41 10.48
N ALA A 141 5.88 -2.32 11.46
CA ALA A 141 6.94 -2.44 12.46
C ALA A 141 8.28 -2.85 11.84
N ALA A 142 8.26 -3.83 10.93
CA ALA A 142 9.46 -4.32 10.26
C ALA A 142 10.08 -3.27 9.33
N ILE A 143 9.25 -2.55 8.57
CA ILE A 143 9.68 -1.48 7.68
C ILE A 143 10.27 -0.32 8.50
N ASN A 144 9.60 0.09 9.58
CA ASN A 144 10.09 1.17 10.44
C ASN A 144 11.42 0.80 11.11
N ALA A 145 11.60 -0.45 11.57
CA ALA A 145 12.86 -0.91 12.12
C ALA A 145 14.02 -0.80 11.10
N LEU A 146 13.80 -1.25 9.86
CA LEU A 146 14.79 -1.13 8.78
C LEU A 146 15.13 0.32 8.43
N LEU A 147 14.13 1.21 8.45
CA LEU A 147 14.34 2.64 8.20
C LEU A 147 15.18 3.29 9.29
N VAL A 148 14.93 2.96 10.56
CA VAL A 148 15.72 3.45 11.69
C VAL A 148 17.17 3.00 11.58
N GLU A 149 17.41 1.71 11.33
CA GLU A 149 18.77 1.17 11.16
C GLU A 149 19.51 1.82 9.98
N LYS A 150 18.85 1.93 8.83
CA LYS A 150 19.40 2.61 7.64
C LYS A 150 19.79 4.05 7.95
N ASN A 151 18.95 4.80 8.65
CA ASN A 151 19.19 6.20 8.98
C ASN A 151 20.35 6.36 9.98
N GLN A 152 20.48 5.45 10.95
CA GLN A 152 21.61 5.43 11.89
C GLN A 152 22.94 5.18 11.16
N LEU A 153 22.98 4.18 10.28
CA LEU A 153 24.16 3.87 9.48
C LEU A 153 24.54 5.02 8.52
N HIS A 154 23.53 5.64 7.89
CA HIS A 154 23.74 6.80 7.03
C HIS A 154 24.34 7.97 7.81
N LYS A 155 23.78 8.30 8.99
CA LYS A 155 24.29 9.36 9.85
C LYS A 155 25.75 9.08 10.25
N ALA A 156 26.05 7.86 10.68
CA ALA A 156 27.40 7.47 11.06
C ALA A 156 28.41 7.55 9.91
N TYR A 157 27.98 7.28 8.67
CA TYR A 157 28.78 7.46 7.45
C TYR A 157 29.01 8.93 7.12
N VAL A 158 27.95 9.76 7.12
CA VAL A 158 28.03 11.20 6.82
C VAL A 158 28.91 11.94 7.82
N ASP A 159 28.78 11.62 9.12
CA ASP A 159 29.56 12.26 10.18
C ASP A 159 31.07 11.96 10.06
N ARG A 160 31.42 10.69 9.76
CA ARG A 160 32.81 10.27 9.59
C ARG A 160 32.93 9.06 8.65
N PRO A 161 33.27 9.28 7.36
CA PRO A 161 33.44 8.21 6.39
C PRO A 161 34.62 7.31 6.77
N THR A 162 34.36 6.02 6.90
CA THR A 162 35.39 4.98 7.06
C THR A 162 34.97 3.77 6.23
N ALA A 163 35.92 2.99 5.72
CA ALA A 163 35.63 1.82 4.87
C ALA A 163 34.65 0.84 5.54
N ALA A 164 34.76 0.64 6.86
CA ALA A 164 33.85 -0.22 7.62
C ALA A 164 32.41 0.32 7.67
N LYS A 165 32.23 1.62 7.95
CA LYS A 165 30.90 2.26 8.00
C LYS A 165 30.27 2.40 6.62
N GLU A 166 31.10 2.63 5.61
CA GLU A 166 30.69 2.60 4.21
C GLU A 166 30.14 1.21 3.86
N ILE A 167 30.91 0.15 4.12
CA ILE A 167 30.48 -1.23 3.88
C ILE A 167 29.18 -1.54 4.65
N ALA A 168 29.05 -1.12 5.90
CA ALA A 168 27.85 -1.36 6.71
C ALA A 168 26.61 -0.68 6.10
N PHE A 169 26.72 0.58 5.68
CA PHE A 169 25.62 1.30 5.04
C PHE A 169 25.22 0.68 3.68
N TYR A 170 26.20 0.36 2.82
CA TYR A 170 25.92 -0.20 1.48
C TYR A 170 25.49 -1.67 1.47
N ARG A 171 25.69 -2.43 2.57
CA ARG A 171 25.23 -3.83 2.69
C ARG A 171 23.79 -3.97 3.18
N MET A 172 23.16 -2.91 3.66
CA MET A 172 21.77 -2.98 4.15
C MET A 172 20.77 -3.37 3.05
N PRO A 173 19.74 -4.16 3.35
CA PRO A 173 18.62 -4.38 2.43
C PRO A 173 18.00 -3.04 2.02
N GLY A 174 17.88 -2.79 0.71
CA GLY A 174 17.45 -1.48 0.18
C GLY A 174 18.53 -0.40 0.09
N ALA A 175 19.80 -0.72 0.37
CA ALA A 175 20.94 0.16 0.18
C ALA A 175 21.30 0.35 -1.32
N PRO A 176 22.12 1.36 -1.68
CA PRO A 176 22.30 1.82 -3.05
C PRO A 176 22.71 0.73 -4.03
N ILE A 177 22.17 0.81 -5.25
CA ILE A 177 22.46 -0.12 -6.35
C ILE A 177 23.85 0.12 -6.94
N TYR A 178 24.40 1.31 -6.72
CA TYR A 178 25.66 1.78 -7.29
C TYR A 178 26.65 2.21 -6.21
N SER A 179 27.72 1.43 -6.07
CA SER A 179 28.90 1.78 -5.29
C SER A 179 30.02 2.13 -6.27
N ARG A 180 30.35 3.42 -6.38
CA ARG A 180 31.52 3.87 -7.16
C ARG A 180 32.84 3.33 -6.60
N HIS A 181 32.86 2.91 -5.33
CA HIS A 181 34.09 2.58 -4.60
C HIS A 181 34.13 1.16 -4.01
N ALA A 182 32.99 0.47 -3.87
CA ALA A 182 32.95 -0.94 -3.46
C ALA A 182 32.71 -1.84 -4.67
N ARG A 183 33.63 -2.78 -4.95
CA ARG A 183 33.43 -3.80 -5.98
C ARG A 183 32.64 -4.96 -5.37
N PHE A 184 31.59 -5.38 -6.05
CA PHE A 184 30.84 -6.58 -5.68
C PHE A 184 31.52 -7.81 -6.30
N HIS A 185 31.88 -8.79 -5.47
CA HIS A 185 32.55 -10.01 -5.92
C HIS A 185 31.51 -11.12 -6.13
N CYS A 186 31.65 -11.88 -7.22
CA CYS A 186 30.87 -13.11 -7.38
C CYS A 186 31.43 -14.21 -6.48
N PRO A 187 30.59 -14.94 -5.71
CA PRO A 187 31.08 -16.05 -4.88
C PRO A 187 31.45 -17.30 -5.69
N HIS A 188 31.03 -17.38 -6.96
CA HIS A 188 31.24 -18.55 -7.82
C HIS A 188 32.34 -18.36 -8.87
N CYS A 189 32.87 -17.13 -9.03
CA CYS A 189 33.97 -16.85 -9.95
C CYS A 189 34.70 -15.56 -9.58
N SER A 190 35.90 -15.35 -10.12
CA SER A 190 36.73 -14.18 -9.83
C SER A 190 36.22 -12.86 -10.45
N ARG A 191 34.98 -12.79 -10.96
CA ARG A 191 34.42 -11.57 -11.57
C ARG A 191 34.02 -10.55 -10.51
N THR A 192 34.35 -9.30 -10.79
CA THR A 192 33.99 -8.15 -9.96
C THR A 192 33.05 -7.21 -10.71
N PHE A 193 32.01 -6.72 -10.03
CA PHE A 193 31.00 -5.85 -10.60
C PHE A 193 30.97 -4.51 -9.86
N THR A 194 30.69 -3.43 -10.58
CA THR A 194 30.51 -2.08 -10.03
C THR A 194 29.04 -1.78 -9.69
N HIS A 195 28.12 -2.70 -10.01
CA HIS A 195 26.69 -2.54 -9.85
C HIS A 195 26.05 -3.83 -9.35
N ARG A 196 25.20 -3.74 -8.30
CA ARG A 196 24.60 -4.91 -7.64
C ARG A 196 23.66 -5.69 -8.57
N MET A 197 22.89 -5.01 -9.42
CA MET A 197 22.01 -5.67 -10.39
C MET A 197 22.78 -6.47 -11.43
N SER A 198 23.99 -6.02 -11.81
CA SER A 198 24.84 -6.76 -12.74
C SER A 198 25.39 -8.03 -12.11
N LEU A 199 25.73 -8.00 -10.81
CA LEU A 199 26.07 -9.20 -10.06
C LEU A 199 24.86 -10.15 -9.97
N LEU A 200 23.68 -9.65 -9.60
CA LEU A 200 22.46 -10.48 -9.50
C LEU A 200 22.04 -11.09 -10.84
N GLY A 201 22.19 -10.35 -11.94
CA GLY A 201 21.98 -10.89 -13.30
C GLY A 201 23.01 -11.95 -13.66
N HIS A 202 24.30 -11.73 -13.34
CA HIS A 202 25.36 -12.70 -13.56
C HIS A 202 25.18 -13.98 -12.75
N MET A 203 24.70 -13.89 -11.51
CA MET A 203 24.43 -15.06 -10.67
C MET A 203 23.41 -16.02 -11.29
N ARG A 204 22.47 -15.53 -12.11
CA ARG A 204 21.50 -16.37 -12.84
C ARG A 204 22.15 -17.24 -13.91
N LEU A 205 23.34 -16.86 -14.40
CA LEU A 205 24.10 -17.65 -15.38
C LEU A 205 24.77 -18.88 -14.74
N HIS A 206 25.03 -18.84 -13.43
CA HIS A 206 25.51 -20.02 -12.69
C HIS A 206 24.37 -21.03 -12.42
N GLY A 207 23.12 -20.58 -12.43
CA GLY A 207 21.95 -21.44 -12.21
C GLY A 207 21.48 -22.24 -13.42
N ASN A 208 21.93 -21.90 -14.63
CA ASN A 208 21.51 -22.54 -15.89
C ASN A 208 22.56 -23.51 -16.47
N LEU A 209 23.56 -23.91 -15.69
CA LEU A 209 24.61 -24.88 -16.07
C LEU A 209 24.52 -26.17 -15.21
N ARG A 210 23.30 -26.66 -14.97
CA ARG A 210 23.08 -28.04 -14.52
C ARG A 210 22.54 -28.88 -15.65
#